data_AF-A0A3A0CZ85-F1
#
_entry.id   AF-A0A3A0CZ85-F1
#
_cell.length_a   1.000
_cell.length_b   1.000
_cell.length_c   1.000
_cell.angle_alpha   90.00
_cell.angle_beta   90.00
_cell.angle_gamma   90.00
#
_symmetry.space_group_name_H-M   'P 1'
#
loop_
_entity.id
_entity.type
_entity.pdbx_description
1 polymer ?
#
loop_
_entity_poly.entity_id
_entity_poly.type
_entity_poly.pdbx_seq_one_letter_code
_entity_poly.pdbx_strand_id
1 'polypeptide(L)' 'MSKRELIERIMQINHTARREFLLGFTENELADYLHQIESLGDHPLGIIEPEPVGAAVNAC' A
#
# COMPACT_ATOMS: atom_id res chain seq x y z
N MET A 1 8.62 9.34 16.94
CA MET A 1 7.54 8.43 17.37
C MET A 1 8.16 7.23 18.04
N SER A 2 7.48 6.67 19.04
CA SER A 2 7.83 5.39 19.66
C SER A 2 7.40 4.21 18.78
N LYS A 3 8.02 3.04 18.97
CA LYS A 3 7.63 1.78 18.31
C LYS A 3 6.12 1.51 18.31
N ARG A 4 5.48 1.74 19.46
CA ARG A 4 4.04 1.52 19.62
C ARG A 4 3.23 2.47 18.73
N GLU A 5 3.59 3.74 18.70
CA GLU A 5 2.93 4.74 17.85
C GLU A 5 3.10 4.42 16.36
N LEU A 6 4.28 3.96 15.95
CA LEU A 6 4.53 3.52 14.57
C LEU A 6 3.61 2.35 14.19
N ILE A 7 3.50 1.33 15.05
CA ILE A 7 2.62 0.18 14.81
C ILE A 7 1.15 0.61 14.71
N GLU A 8 0.69 1.45 15.64
CA GLU A 8 -0.69 1.96 15.63
C GLU A 8 -0.97 2.76 14.36
N ARG A 9 -0.02 3.59 13.90
CA ARG A 9 -0.15 4.37 12.68
C ARG A 9 -0.16 3.50 11.42
N ILE A 10 0.73 2.52 11.35
CA ILE A 10 0.78 1.54 10.25
C ILE A 10 -0.55 0.77 10.16
N MET A 11 -1.12 0.35 11.29
CA MET A 11 -2.41 -0.37 11.32
C MET A 11 -3.61 0.51 10.94
N GLN A 12 -3.50 1.84 11.11
CA GLN A 12 -4.51 2.78 10.64
C GLN A 12 -4.51 2.93 9.11
N ILE A 13 -3.33 2.86 8.49
CA ILE A 13 -3.19 2.99 7.03
C ILE A 13 -3.41 1.64 6.34
N ASN A 14 -2.83 0.57 6.91
CA ASN A 14 -2.94 -0.79 6.44
C ASN A 14 -3.69 -1.65 7.47
N HIS A 15 -5.02 -1.66 7.39
CA HIS A 15 -5.88 -2.45 8.28
C HIS A 15 -5.67 -3.96 8.20
N THR A 16 -4.98 -4.46 7.17
CA THR A 16 -4.68 -5.89 7.01
C THR A 16 -3.38 -6.30 7.71
N ALA A 17 -2.55 -5.33 8.12
CA ALA A 17 -1.30 -5.60 8.80
C ALA A 17 -1.55 -6.20 10.20
N ARG A 18 -1.00 -7.39 10.45
CA ARG A 18 -1.10 -8.05 11.76
C ARG A 18 -0.13 -7.43 12.75
N ARG A 19 -0.61 -7.08 13.94
CA ARG A 19 0.22 -6.52 15.02
C ARG A 19 1.42 -7.41 15.38
N GLU A 20 1.23 -8.72 15.45
CA GLU A 20 2.29 -9.68 15.79
C GLU A 20 3.44 -9.65 14.79
N PHE A 21 3.14 -9.44 13.50
CA PHE A 21 4.14 -9.29 12.46
C PHE A 21 4.92 -7.99 12.64
N LEU A 22 4.24 -6.87 12.89
CA LEU A 22 4.86 -5.55 13.09
C LEU A 22 5.75 -5.49 14.35
N LEU A 23 5.43 -6.27 15.39
CA LEU A 23 6.25 -6.35 16.60
C LEU A 23 7.64 -6.95 16.35
N GLY A 24 7.81 -7.75 15.30
CA GLY A 24 9.08 -8.35 14.92
C GLY A 24 10.11 -7.36 14.34
N PHE A 25 9.68 -6.16 13.95
CA PHE A 25 10.54 -5.15 13.34
C PHE A 25 11.13 -4.18 14.38
N THR A 26 12.25 -3.57 14.04
CA THR A 26 12.85 -2.47 14.79
C THR A 26 12.08 -1.16 14.56
N GLU A 27 12.35 -0.15 15.38
CA GLU A 27 11.72 1.17 15.23
C GLU A 27 12.07 1.83 13.89
N ASN A 28 13.32 1.68 13.43
CA ASN A 28 13.75 2.26 12.15
C ASN A 28 13.05 1.58 10.97
N GLU A 29 12.97 0.25 10.97
CA GLU A 29 12.26 -0.49 9.92
C GLU A 29 10.77 -0.15 9.87
N LEU A 30 10.14 0.05 11.03
CA LEU A 30 8.75 0.50 11.10
C LEU A 30 8.58 1.94 10.59
N ALA A 31 9.53 2.83 10.87
CA ALA A 31 9.50 4.19 10.36
C ALA A 31 9.66 4.22 8.84
N ASP A 32 10.60 3.43 8.29
CA ASP A 32 10.80 3.30 6.85
C ASP A 32 9.57 2.70 6.16
N TYR A 33 8.98 1.66 6.75
CA TYR A 33 7.75 1.05 6.24
C TYR A 33 6.57 2.03 6.27
N LEU A 34 6.41 2.79 7.36
CA LEU A 34 5.39 3.82 7.48
C LEU A 34 5.54 4.87 6.38
N HIS A 35 6.76 5.35 6.12
CA HIS A 35 7.02 6.31 5.06
C HIS A 35 6.67 5.76 3.66
N GLN A 36 6.97 4.48 3.40
CA GLN A 36 6.60 3.83 2.14
C GLN A 36 5.09 3.73 1.95
N ILE A 37 4.34 3.29 2.96
CA ILE A 37 2.88 3.14 2.83
C ILE A 37 2.16 4.50 2.75
N GLU A 38 2.67 5.53 3.42
CA GLU A 38 2.15 6.91 3.28
C GLU A 38 2.40 7.44 1.87
N SER A 39 3.56 7.17 1.28
CA SER A 39 3.85 7.52 -0.12
C SER A 39 2.98 6.76 -1.13
N LEU A 40 2.52 5.54 -0.80
CA LEU A 40 1.66 4.74 -1.67
C LEU A 40 0.19 5.09 -1.54
N GLY A 41 -0.27 5.55 -0.37
CA GLY A 41 -1.65 5.99 -0.14
C GLY A 41 -2.05 7.22 -0.98
N ASP A 42 -1.07 8.00 -1.43
CA ASP A 42 -1.27 9.15 -2.32
C ASP A 42 -1.32 8.79 -3.81
N HIS A 43 -1.01 7.54 -4.17
CA HIS A 43 -1.36 7.00 -5.48
C HIS A 43 -2.67 6.22 -5.34
N PRO A 44 -3.81 6.75 -5.81
CA PRO A 44 -4.89 5.86 -6.17
C PRO A 44 -4.24 4.86 -7.13
N LEU A 45 -4.37 3.56 -6.84
CA LEU A 45 -4.11 2.53 -7.84
C LEU A 45 -4.97 2.93 -9.02
N GLY A 46 -4.35 3.61 -9.99
CA GLY A 46 -4.92 3.89 -11.27
C GLY A 46 -5.40 2.54 -11.73
N ILE A 47 -6.72 2.42 -11.82
CA ILE A 47 -7.38 1.33 -12.51
C ILE A 47 -6.56 1.18 -13.79
N ILE A 48 -5.80 0.10 -13.89
CA ILE A 48 -5.23 -0.30 -15.15
C ILE A 48 -6.47 -0.75 -15.90
N GLU A 49 -7.15 0.19 -16.57
CA GLU A 49 -8.20 -0.15 -17.51
C GLU A 49 -7.51 -1.08 -18.50
N PRO A 50 -7.93 -2.35 -18.61
CA PRO A 50 -7.41 -3.19 -19.66
C PRO A 50 -7.84 -2.52 -20.96
N GLU A 51 -6.88 -1.91 -21.68
CA GLU A 51 -7.14 -1.43 -23.03
C GLU A 51 -7.79 -2.59 -23.81
N PRO A 52 -8.93 -2.37 -24.47
CA PRO A 52 -9.56 -3.42 -25.25
C PRO A 52 -8.66 -3.76 -26.43
N VAL A 53 -7.82 -4.78 -26.25
CA VAL A 53 -7.13 -5.44 -27.34
C VAL A 53 -8.19 -6.12 -28.20
N GLY A 54 -8.52 -5.47 -29.31
CA GLY A 54 -9.06 -6.13 -30.48
C GLY A 54 -10.58 -6.11 -30.61
N ALA A 55 -11.08 -5.15 -31.38
CA ALA A 55 -12.14 -5.42 -32.35
C ALA A 55 -11.96 -4.48 -33.55
N ALA A 56 -10.84 -4.64 -34.26
CA ALA A 56 -10.83 -4.34 -35.68
C ALA A 56 -11.65 -5.41 -36.39
N VAL A 57 -12.93 -5.12 -36.67
CA VAL A 57 -13.64 -5.67 -37.82
C VAL A 57 -14.46 -4.54 -38.44
N ASN A 58 -13.74 -3.76 -39.26
CA ASN A 58 -14.34 -2.91 -40.26
C ASN A 58 -14.74 -3.77 -41.48
N ALA A 59 -15.76 -3.33 -42.19
CA ALA A 59 -16.24 -3.79 -43.50
C ALA A 59 -16.97 -5.14 -43.52
N CYS A 60 -18.11 -5.32 -44.19
CA CYS A 60 -18.86 -4.51 -45.15
C CYS A 60 -20.29 -5.06 -45.23
#